data_AF-A0AAP0G9S7-F1
#
_entry.id   AF-A0AAP0G9S7-F1
#
_cell.length_a   1.000
_cell.length_b   1.000
_cell.length_c   1.000
_cell.angle_alpha   90.00
_cell.angle_beta   90.00
_cell.angle_gamma   90.00
#
_symmetry.space_group_name_H-M   'P 1'
#
loop_
_entity.id
_entity.type
_entity.pdbx_description
1 polymer ?
#
loop_
_entity_poly.entity_id
_entity_poly.type
_entity_poly.pdbx_seq_one_letter_code
_entity_poly.pdbx_strand_id
1 'polypeptide(L)'
;MQSHKTLNSLFANSSFINAFFCCFYGAILFIVLFISFFPRNSFKGLHFDDNTNSTVPKKYFIPFFIYFQVVSFTTVGYGDIVSRTCFAKIFFSIISNFGVSALSLFISSVVSDFFDYFRICVRYIVALVFIIFVLGDVVIHFTEKLHFADSMYLLIMTFTSVGYGDIHFKSFAGRLFASFWLILAMIS
;
A
#
# COMPACT_ATOMS: atom_id res chain seq x y z
N MET A 1 40.90 -22.32 -5.34
CA MET A 1 40.43 -20.94 -5.11
C MET A 1 39.07 -20.61 -5.76
N GLN A 2 38.67 -21.26 -6.86
CA GLN A 2 37.35 -21.06 -7.50
C GLN A 2 36.18 -21.53 -6.63
N SER A 3 36.30 -22.70 -5.98
CA SER A 3 35.27 -23.33 -5.14
C SER A 3 34.82 -22.46 -3.96
N HIS A 4 35.74 -21.71 -3.34
CA HIS A 4 35.42 -20.86 -2.19
C HIS A 4 34.61 -19.61 -2.57
N LYS A 5 34.71 -19.15 -3.83
CA LYS A 5 33.90 -18.02 -4.34
C LYS A 5 32.47 -18.47 -4.66
N THR A 6 32.30 -19.65 -5.25
CA THR A 6 30.96 -20.22 -5.52
C THR A 6 30.21 -20.55 -4.23
N LEU A 7 30.91 -21.04 -3.20
CA LEU A 7 30.33 -21.37 -1.90
C LEU A 7 29.89 -20.12 -1.13
N ASN A 8 30.67 -19.04 -1.17
CA ASN A 8 30.25 -17.73 -0.64
C ASN A 8 29.09 -17.11 -1.42
N SER A 9 29.04 -17.29 -2.74
CA SER A 9 27.88 -16.83 -3.53
C SER A 9 26.61 -17.63 -3.25
N LEU A 10 26.74 -18.92 -2.92
CA LEU A 10 25.62 -19.78 -2.52
C LEU A 10 25.13 -19.48 -1.10
N PHE A 11 26.03 -19.17 -0.15
CA PHE A 11 25.64 -18.72 1.18
C PHE A 11 25.06 -17.30 1.20
N ALA A 12 25.55 -16.41 0.34
CA ALA A 12 24.92 -15.10 0.11
C ALA A 12 23.51 -15.29 -0.44
N ASN A 13 23.32 -16.18 -1.43
CA ASN A 13 21.99 -16.49 -1.97
C ASN A 13 21.06 -17.12 -0.92
N SER A 14 21.55 -18.01 -0.06
CA SER A 14 20.71 -18.67 0.95
C SER A 14 20.34 -17.75 2.11
N SER A 15 21.25 -16.89 2.57
CA SER A 15 20.92 -15.88 3.58
C SER A 15 20.01 -14.77 3.02
N PHE A 16 20.18 -14.42 1.75
CA PHE A 16 19.33 -13.50 1.01
C PHE A 16 17.90 -14.05 0.80
N ILE A 17 17.78 -15.27 0.26
CA ILE A 17 16.49 -15.97 0.09
C ILE A 17 15.78 -16.17 1.44
N ASN A 18 16.53 -16.52 2.49
CA ASN A 18 15.97 -16.66 3.83
C ASN A 18 15.52 -15.31 4.42
N ALA A 19 16.19 -14.20 4.12
CA ALA A 19 15.76 -12.87 4.54
C ALA A 19 14.49 -12.42 3.81
N PHE A 20 14.41 -12.68 2.49
CA PHE A 20 13.21 -12.45 1.69
C PHE A 20 12.02 -13.26 2.21
N PHE A 21 12.18 -14.57 2.42
CA PHE A 21 11.15 -15.41 3.01
C PHE A 21 10.81 -14.96 4.44
N CYS A 22 11.78 -14.61 5.27
CA CYS A 22 11.53 -14.13 6.63
C CYS A 22 10.69 -12.83 6.64
N CYS A 23 11.00 -11.89 5.74
CA CYS A 23 10.24 -10.65 5.60
C CYS A 23 8.85 -10.89 5.02
N PHE A 24 8.72 -11.79 4.04
CA PHE A 24 7.45 -12.20 3.45
C PHE A 24 6.55 -12.93 4.46
N TYR A 25 7.10 -13.89 5.21
CA TYR A 25 6.40 -14.58 6.30
C TYR A 25 6.08 -13.63 7.45
N GLY A 26 6.93 -12.65 7.75
CA GLY A 26 6.67 -11.61 8.75
C GLY A 26 5.50 -10.70 8.35
N ALA A 27 5.44 -10.28 7.08
CA ALA A 27 4.32 -9.50 6.55
C ALA A 27 3.01 -10.31 6.52
N ILE A 28 3.07 -11.58 6.11
CA ILE A 28 1.91 -12.49 6.13
C ILE A 28 1.45 -12.74 7.57
N LEU A 29 2.36 -12.98 8.50
CA LEU A 29 2.04 -13.19 9.91
C LEU A 29 1.40 -11.93 10.50
N PHE A 30 1.90 -10.74 10.18
CA PHE A 30 1.30 -9.48 10.58
C PHE A 30 -0.13 -9.32 10.03
N ILE A 31 -0.36 -9.62 8.75
CA ILE A 31 -1.68 -9.60 8.12
C ILE A 31 -2.62 -10.63 8.76
N VAL A 32 -2.13 -11.83 9.09
CA VAL A 32 -2.91 -12.90 9.73
C VAL A 32 -3.26 -12.54 11.17
N LEU A 33 -2.32 -12.01 11.95
CA LEU A 33 -2.55 -11.50 13.31
C LEU A 33 -3.56 -10.35 13.29
N PHE A 34 -3.47 -9.50 12.28
CA PHE A 34 -4.38 -8.39 12.06
C PHE A 34 -5.81 -8.83 11.74
N ILE A 35 -5.99 -9.82 10.86
CA ILE A 35 -7.30 -10.43 10.56
C ILE A 35 -7.85 -11.18 11.78
N SER A 36 -6.98 -11.81 12.57
CA SER A 36 -7.36 -12.59 13.75
C SER A 36 -7.77 -11.71 14.93
N PHE A 37 -7.10 -10.57 15.12
CA PHE A 37 -7.45 -9.58 16.14
C PHE A 37 -8.54 -8.62 15.67
N PHE A 38 -9.35 -9.01 14.67
CA PHE A 38 -10.45 -8.21 14.17
C PHE A 38 -11.75 -8.53 14.93
N PRO A 39 -12.08 -7.86 16.05
CA PRO A 39 -13.41 -7.97 16.62
C PRO A 39 -14.41 -7.36 15.63
N ARG A 40 -15.07 -8.21 14.84
CA ARG A 40 -16.19 -7.87 13.94
C ARG A 40 -17.27 -7.00 14.62
N ASN A 41 -17.33 -7.02 15.94
CA ASN A 41 -18.35 -6.36 16.73
C ASN A 41 -17.96 -4.94 17.21
N SER A 42 -16.67 -4.57 17.25
CA SER A 42 -16.21 -3.28 17.81
C SER A 42 -16.04 -2.15 16.78
N PHE A 43 -15.88 -2.46 15.50
CA PHE A 43 -15.61 -1.45 14.46
C PHE A 43 -16.87 -0.96 13.72
N LYS A 44 -17.98 -0.78 14.46
CA LYS A 44 -19.18 -0.10 13.94
C LYS A 44 -18.96 1.39 13.60
N GLY A 45 -17.73 1.90 13.75
CA GLY A 45 -17.40 3.33 13.73
C GLY A 45 -16.37 3.77 12.68
N LEU A 46 -16.27 3.05 11.55
CA LEU A 46 -15.61 3.59 10.36
C LEU A 46 -16.61 4.51 9.65
N HIS A 47 -16.29 5.80 9.61
CA HIS A 47 -17.13 6.82 8.98
C HIS A 47 -16.39 7.42 7.79
N PHE A 48 -17.15 7.83 6.77
CA PHE A 48 -16.63 8.75 5.78
C PHE A 48 -16.45 10.11 6.43
N ASP A 49 -15.38 10.81 6.06
CA ASP A 49 -15.22 12.21 6.42
C ASP A 49 -16.04 13.09 5.49
N ASP A 50 -17.35 12.85 5.50
CA ASP A 50 -18.36 13.66 4.84
C ASP A 50 -19.16 14.43 5.90
N ASN A 51 -19.69 15.60 5.50
CA ASN A 51 -20.56 16.41 6.37
C ASN A 51 -21.86 15.68 6.78
N THR A 52 -22.10 14.48 6.25
CA THR A 52 -23.29 13.65 6.47
C THR A 52 -23.10 12.57 7.55
N ASN A 53 -21.94 12.49 8.21
CA ASN A 53 -21.62 11.48 9.24
C ASN A 53 -21.91 10.03 8.78
N SER A 54 -21.77 9.76 7.49
CA SER A 54 -22.17 8.48 6.89
C SER A 54 -21.28 7.34 7.37
N THR A 55 -21.88 6.23 7.81
CA THR A 55 -21.14 5.00 8.17
C THR A 55 -20.87 4.15 6.93
N VAL A 56 -19.72 3.48 6.90
CA VAL A 56 -19.43 2.51 5.84
C VAL A 56 -20.47 1.37 5.85
N PRO A 57 -21.14 1.07 4.72
CA PRO A 57 -22.11 -0.02 4.66
C PRO A 57 -21.46 -1.37 4.95
N LYS A 58 -22.07 -2.17 5.84
CA LYS A 58 -21.53 -3.48 6.29
C LYS A 58 -21.15 -4.42 5.15
N LYS A 59 -21.88 -4.37 4.02
CA LYS A 59 -21.63 -5.20 2.83
C LYS A 59 -20.25 -4.97 2.22
N TYR A 60 -19.76 -3.73 2.25
CA TYR A 60 -18.50 -3.32 1.64
C TYR A 60 -17.44 -2.96 2.69
N PHE A 61 -17.64 -3.41 3.93
CA PHE A 61 -16.79 -3.06 5.06
C PHE A 61 -15.36 -3.57 4.91
N ILE A 62 -15.18 -4.84 4.53
CA ILE A 62 -13.87 -5.47 4.36
C ILE A 62 -12.99 -4.73 3.33
N PRO A 63 -13.44 -4.49 2.07
CA PRO A 63 -12.60 -3.81 1.08
C PRO A 63 -12.27 -2.35 1.48
N PHE A 64 -13.20 -1.66 2.14
CA PHE A 64 -12.98 -0.27 2.59
C PHE A 64 -11.99 -0.21 3.75
N PHE A 65 -12.03 -1.22 4.60
CA PHE A 65 -11.07 -1.39 5.67
C PHE A 65 -9.66 -1.68 5.14
N ILE A 66 -9.53 -2.58 4.16
CA ILE A 66 -8.26 -2.85 3.48
C ILE A 66 -7.70 -1.57 2.86
N TYR A 67 -8.53 -0.83 2.12
CA TYR A 67 -8.15 0.47 1.56
C TYR A 67 -7.65 1.44 2.64
N PHE A 68 -8.39 1.63 3.73
CA PHE A 68 -8.01 2.49 4.85
C PHE A 68 -6.64 2.11 5.44
N GLN A 69 -6.36 0.81 5.56
CA GLN A 69 -5.07 0.32 6.05
C GLN A 69 -3.94 0.52 5.05
N VAL A 70 -4.15 0.21 3.77
CA VAL A 70 -3.13 0.42 2.74
C VAL A 70 -2.75 1.89 2.67
N VAL A 71 -3.73 2.80 2.67
CA VAL A 71 -3.49 4.26 2.69
C VAL A 71 -2.71 4.69 3.93
N SER A 72 -2.94 4.04 5.08
CA SER A 72 -2.21 4.33 6.32
C SER A 72 -0.78 3.77 6.29
N PHE A 73 -0.58 2.54 5.84
CA PHE A 73 0.73 1.88 5.81
C PHE A 73 1.65 2.46 4.74
N THR A 74 1.07 2.97 3.65
CA THR A 74 1.79 3.72 2.62
C THR A 74 2.02 5.19 3.00
N THR A 75 1.59 5.60 4.19
CA THR A 75 1.74 6.96 4.74
C THR A 75 1.06 8.08 3.93
N VAL A 76 0.21 7.73 2.97
CA VAL A 76 -0.51 8.69 2.11
C VAL A 76 -1.57 9.44 2.91
N GLY A 77 -2.37 8.72 3.71
CA GLY A 77 -3.22 9.33 4.73
C GLY A 77 -4.28 10.33 4.26
N TYR A 78 -5.06 10.03 3.21
CA TYR A 78 -6.10 10.95 2.66
C TYR A 78 -7.11 11.51 3.67
N GLY A 79 -7.35 10.81 4.78
CA GLY A 79 -8.34 11.22 5.77
C GLY A 79 -9.81 11.05 5.33
N ASP A 80 -10.07 10.39 4.19
CA ASP A 80 -11.42 10.19 3.64
C ASP A 80 -12.27 9.17 4.44
N ILE A 81 -11.59 8.26 5.14
CA ILE A 81 -12.19 7.29 6.06
C ILE A 81 -11.54 7.47 7.43
N VAL A 82 -12.35 7.74 8.45
CA VAL A 82 -11.87 8.02 9.80
C VAL A 82 -12.57 7.16 10.85
N SER A 83 -11.83 6.88 11.90
CA SER A 83 -12.34 6.19 13.08
C SER A 83 -12.80 7.19 14.14
N ARG A 84 -14.09 7.19 14.49
CA ARG A 84 -14.64 8.16 15.46
C ARG A 84 -14.56 7.71 16.92
N THR A 85 -14.39 6.42 17.18
CA THR A 85 -14.32 5.90 18.55
C THR A 85 -12.92 6.06 19.14
N CYS A 86 -12.84 6.47 20.41
CA CYS A 86 -11.56 6.66 21.12
C CYS A 86 -10.68 5.40 21.06
N PHE A 87 -11.28 4.23 21.31
CA PHE A 87 -10.60 2.94 21.24
C PHE A 87 -10.03 2.65 19.85
N ALA A 88 -10.81 2.86 18.77
CA ALA A 88 -10.34 2.58 17.42
C ALA A 88 -9.20 3.53 17.00
N LYS A 89 -9.23 4.80 17.42
CA LYS A 89 -8.12 5.73 17.17
C LYS A 89 -6.81 5.21 17.75
N ILE A 90 -6.79 4.84 19.03
CA ILE A 90 -5.59 4.32 19.70
C ILE A 90 -5.12 3.02 19.02
N PHE A 91 -6.06 2.11 18.75
CA PHE A 91 -5.78 0.84 18.11
C PHE A 91 -5.15 1.00 16.72
N PHE A 92 -5.75 1.80 15.84
CA PHE A 92 -5.22 2.03 14.50
C PHE A 92 -3.92 2.82 14.50
N SER A 93 -3.74 3.76 15.43
CA SER A 93 -2.46 4.45 15.58
C SER A 93 -1.32 3.49 15.90
N ILE A 94 -1.51 2.55 16.83
CA ILE A 94 -0.46 1.56 17.17
C ILE A 94 -0.17 0.67 15.96
N ILE A 95 -1.21 0.12 15.34
CA ILE A 95 -1.05 -0.80 14.20
C ILE A 95 -0.41 -0.13 12.99
N SER A 96 -0.75 1.12 12.70
CA SER A 96 -0.18 1.85 11.57
C SER A 96 1.35 1.95 11.66
N ASN A 97 1.90 2.18 12.86
CA ASN A 97 3.35 2.25 13.05
C ASN A 97 4.05 0.92 12.73
N PHE A 98 3.48 -0.21 13.17
CA PHE A 98 4.00 -1.54 12.84
C PHE A 98 3.81 -1.85 11.34
N GLY A 99 2.67 -1.47 10.77
CA GLY A 99 2.35 -1.71 9.37
C GLY A 99 3.27 -0.97 8.39
N VAL A 100 3.57 0.31 8.65
CA VAL A 100 4.57 1.08 7.87
C VAL A 100 5.95 0.43 7.95
N SER A 101 6.36 -0.02 9.15
CA SER A 101 7.65 -0.70 9.33
C SER A 101 7.74 -2.01 8.56
N ALA A 102 6.68 -2.84 8.62
CA ALA A 102 6.61 -4.09 7.87
C ALA A 102 6.60 -3.86 6.36
N LEU A 103 5.85 -2.87 5.87
CA LEU A 103 5.81 -2.51 4.46
C LEU A 103 7.18 -2.01 3.99
N SER A 104 7.84 -1.13 4.74
CA SER A 104 9.16 -0.60 4.39
C SER A 104 10.22 -1.69 4.25
N LEU A 105 10.24 -2.68 5.16
CA LEU A 105 11.14 -3.82 5.07
C LEU A 105 10.84 -4.69 3.84
N PHE A 106 9.56 -4.92 3.55
CA PHE A 106 9.16 -5.66 2.36
C PHE A 106 9.61 -4.96 1.07
N ILE A 107 9.33 -3.66 0.94
CA ILE A 107 9.76 -2.87 -0.23
C ILE A 107 11.28 -2.89 -0.36
N SER A 108 12.02 -2.74 0.75
CA SER A 108 13.48 -2.77 0.74
C SER A 108 14.03 -4.10 0.21
N SER A 109 13.39 -5.22 0.57
CA SER A 109 13.77 -6.54 0.06
C SER A 109 13.48 -6.70 -1.43
N VAL A 110 12.34 -6.21 -1.92
CA VAL A 110 12.03 -6.25 -3.35
C VAL A 110 13.03 -5.39 -4.13
N VAL A 111 13.28 -4.18 -3.64
CA VAL A 111 14.13 -3.19 -4.31
C VAL A 111 15.59 -3.65 -4.36
N SER A 112 16.13 -4.28 -3.31
CA SER A 112 17.50 -4.84 -3.33
C SER A 112 17.72 -5.83 -4.47
N ASP A 113 16.72 -6.64 -4.77
CA ASP A 113 16.80 -7.72 -5.76
C ASP A 113 16.86 -7.12 -7.17
N PHE A 114 16.17 -6.02 -7.37
CA PHE A 114 16.23 -5.25 -8.61
C PHE A 114 17.54 -4.48 -8.76
N PHE A 115 18.09 -3.94 -7.66
CA PHE A 115 19.34 -3.19 -7.69
C PHE A 115 20.53 -4.03 -8.17
N ASP A 116 20.56 -5.35 -7.93
CA ASP A 116 21.63 -6.20 -8.45
C ASP A 116 21.67 -6.29 -9.99
N TYR A 117 20.59 -5.90 -10.69
CA TYR A 117 20.49 -5.83 -12.15
C TYR A 117 20.68 -4.41 -12.74
N PHE A 118 21.23 -3.47 -11.95
CA PHE A 118 21.16 -2.01 -12.08
C PHE A 118 21.37 -1.39 -13.48
N ARG A 119 22.19 -1.93 -14.39
CA ARG A 119 22.62 -1.17 -15.58
C ARG A 119 21.74 -1.32 -16.83
N ILE A 120 21.17 -2.50 -17.06
CA ILE A 120 20.29 -2.74 -18.22
C ILE A 120 18.82 -2.48 -17.82
N CYS A 121 18.48 -2.73 -16.56
CA CYS A 121 17.12 -2.60 -16.06
C CYS A 121 16.67 -1.15 -15.87
N VAL A 122 17.55 -0.17 -15.62
CA VAL A 122 17.12 1.23 -15.37
C VAL A 122 16.26 1.80 -16.50
N ARG A 123 16.58 1.51 -17.78
CA ARG A 123 15.73 1.91 -18.90
C ARG A 123 14.35 1.24 -18.86
N TYR A 124 14.30 -0.04 -18.50
CA TYR A 124 13.04 -0.79 -18.39
C TYR A 124 12.23 -0.37 -17.16
N ILE A 125 12.87 -0.04 -16.04
CA ILE A 125 12.23 0.46 -14.82
C ILE A 125 11.58 1.81 -15.10
N VAL A 126 12.31 2.75 -15.72
CA VAL A 126 11.74 4.07 -16.09
C VAL A 126 10.56 3.90 -17.05
N ALA A 127 10.66 3.00 -18.04
CA ALA A 127 9.56 2.72 -18.95
C ALA A 127 8.35 2.10 -18.23
N LEU A 128 8.60 1.18 -17.28
CA LEU A 128 7.56 0.53 -16.49
C LEU A 128 6.86 1.51 -15.55
N VAL A 129 7.60 2.39 -14.86
CA VAL A 129 7.06 3.48 -14.04
C VAL A 129 6.15 4.37 -14.88
N PHE A 130 6.58 4.75 -16.09
CA PHE A 130 5.77 5.57 -16.98
C PHE A 130 4.49 4.87 -17.42
N ILE A 131 4.56 3.58 -17.79
CA ILE A 131 3.40 2.77 -18.16
C ILE A 131 2.41 2.66 -16.99
N ILE A 132 2.92 2.40 -15.78
CA ILE A 132 2.11 2.40 -14.56
C ILE A 132 1.46 3.77 -14.42
N PHE A 133 2.21 4.87 -14.45
CA PHE A 133 1.63 6.21 -14.32
C PHE A 133 0.46 6.48 -15.29
N VAL A 134 0.64 6.19 -16.57
CA VAL A 134 -0.39 6.40 -17.60
C VAL A 134 -1.60 5.49 -17.37
N LEU A 135 -1.39 4.21 -17.07
CA LEU A 135 -2.50 3.28 -16.76
C LEU A 135 -3.27 3.72 -15.52
N GLY A 136 -2.58 4.22 -14.50
CA GLY A 136 -3.20 4.73 -13.28
C GLY A 136 -4.11 5.91 -13.54
N ASP A 137 -3.62 6.90 -14.28
CA ASP A 137 -4.41 8.09 -14.64
C ASP A 137 -5.67 7.71 -15.41
N VAL A 138 -5.55 6.82 -16.41
CA VAL A 138 -6.68 6.35 -17.22
C VAL A 138 -7.74 5.67 -16.34
N VAL A 139 -7.33 4.77 -15.45
CA VAL A 139 -8.28 4.07 -14.55
C VAL A 139 -8.95 5.06 -13.60
N ILE A 140 -8.21 6.02 -13.04
CA ILE A 140 -8.78 7.04 -12.14
C ILE A 140 -9.79 7.90 -12.88
N HIS A 141 -9.44 8.36 -14.09
CA HIS A 141 -10.31 9.16 -14.94
C HIS A 141 -11.66 8.46 -15.19
N PHE A 142 -11.63 7.16 -15.53
CA PHE A 142 -12.87 6.39 -15.77
C PHE A 142 -13.64 6.04 -14.49
N THR A 143 -12.95 5.71 -13.40
CA THR A 143 -13.60 5.24 -12.16
C THR A 143 -14.18 6.36 -11.32
N GLU A 144 -13.52 7.52 -11.28
CA GLU A 144 -13.93 8.69 -10.48
C GLU A 144 -14.59 9.78 -11.33
N LYS A 145 -14.59 9.65 -12.67
CA LYS A 145 -15.17 10.63 -13.62
C LYS A 145 -14.63 12.06 -13.40
N LEU A 146 -13.36 12.17 -13.04
CA LEU A 146 -12.65 13.43 -12.81
C LEU A 146 -12.15 14.02 -14.13
N HIS A 147 -11.93 15.33 -14.19
CA HIS A 147 -11.22 15.94 -15.31
C HIS A 147 -9.76 15.47 -15.34
N PHE A 148 -9.11 15.49 -16.52
CA PHE A 148 -7.74 14.97 -16.69
C PHE A 148 -6.72 15.59 -15.71
N ALA A 149 -6.84 16.90 -15.43
CA ALA A 149 -5.96 17.57 -14.48
C ALA A 149 -6.14 17.07 -13.04
N ASP A 150 -7.38 16.79 -12.63
CA ASP A 150 -7.72 16.33 -11.28
C ASP A 150 -7.34 14.85 -11.08
N SER A 151 -7.48 14.02 -12.13
CA SER A 151 -7.03 12.63 -12.09
C SER A 151 -5.52 12.53 -11.99
N MET A 152 -4.79 13.34 -12.77
CA MET A 152 -3.34 13.40 -12.72
C MET A 152 -2.86 13.94 -11.38
N TYR A 153 -3.52 14.97 -10.83
CA TYR A 153 -3.24 15.48 -9.50
C TYR A 153 -3.43 14.39 -8.44
N LEU A 154 -4.58 13.73 -8.40
CA LEU A 154 -4.83 12.63 -7.48
C LEU A 154 -3.76 11.54 -7.60
N LEU A 155 -3.41 11.15 -8.83
CA LEU A 155 -2.38 10.14 -9.09
C LEU A 155 -1.00 10.56 -8.55
N ILE A 156 -0.55 11.79 -8.82
CA ILE A 156 0.74 12.30 -8.35
C ILE A 156 0.76 12.35 -6.83
N MET A 157 -0.29 12.90 -6.21
CA MET A 157 -0.41 13.01 -4.76
C MET A 157 -0.43 11.65 -4.05
N THR A 158 -1.04 10.65 -4.71
CA THR A 158 -0.99 9.23 -4.30
C THR A 158 0.43 8.70 -4.37
N PHE A 159 1.10 8.90 -5.51
CA PHE A 159 2.40 8.32 -5.83
C PHE A 159 3.51 8.89 -4.94
N THR A 160 3.47 10.19 -4.67
CA THR A 160 4.42 10.87 -3.79
C THR A 160 4.08 10.74 -2.31
N SER A 161 3.04 9.96 -1.97
CA SER A 161 2.53 9.77 -0.60
C SER A 161 2.25 11.06 0.17
N VAL A 162 1.89 12.14 -0.52
CA VAL A 162 1.57 13.42 0.13
C VAL A 162 0.10 13.46 0.57
N GLY A 163 -0.80 12.97 -0.30
CA GLY A 163 -2.19 12.69 0.05
C GLY A 163 -2.97 13.79 0.78
N TYR A 164 -3.03 15.01 0.23
CA TYR A 164 -3.75 16.14 0.87
C TYR A 164 -5.22 15.86 1.22
N GLY A 165 -5.88 14.92 0.54
CA GLY A 165 -7.23 14.47 0.87
C GLY A 165 -8.35 15.36 0.32
N ASP A 166 -8.00 16.49 -0.30
CA ASP A 166 -8.91 17.39 -1.02
C ASP A 166 -9.61 16.68 -2.19
N ILE A 167 -8.84 15.89 -2.95
CA ILE A 167 -9.33 14.95 -3.95
C ILE A 167 -8.91 13.55 -3.50
N HIS A 168 -9.86 12.61 -3.51
CA HIS A 168 -9.66 11.24 -3.05
C HIS A 168 -10.67 10.30 -3.74
N PHE A 169 -10.44 8.99 -3.60
CA PHE A 169 -11.28 7.97 -4.21
C PHE A 169 -12.67 7.91 -3.54
N LYS A 170 -13.73 8.20 -4.29
CA LYS A 170 -15.12 8.12 -3.82
C LYS A 170 -15.82 6.87 -4.31
N SER A 171 -15.42 6.38 -5.48
CA SER A 171 -15.95 5.17 -6.11
C SER A 171 -15.56 3.91 -5.34
N PHE A 172 -16.48 2.95 -5.24
CA PHE A 172 -16.17 1.61 -4.74
C PHE A 172 -15.05 0.94 -5.56
N ALA A 173 -15.12 1.08 -6.89
CA ALA A 173 -14.12 0.53 -7.79
C ALA A 173 -12.78 1.29 -7.67
N GLY A 174 -12.83 2.62 -7.50
CA GLY A 174 -11.64 3.46 -7.31
C GLY A 174 -10.85 3.07 -6.06
N ARG A 175 -11.54 2.84 -4.93
CA ARG A 175 -10.89 2.40 -3.67
C ARG A 175 -10.27 1.01 -3.75
N LEU A 176 -10.94 0.10 -4.45
CA LEU A 176 -10.37 -1.23 -4.72
C LEU A 176 -9.11 -1.12 -5.56
N PHE A 177 -9.17 -0.36 -6.64
CA PHE A 177 -8.02 -0.07 -7.49
C PHE A 177 -6.88 0.55 -6.68
N ALA A 178 -7.16 1.60 -5.92
CA ALA A 178 -6.18 2.30 -5.09
C ALA A 178 -5.46 1.35 -4.11
N SER A 179 -6.18 0.39 -3.53
CA SER A 179 -5.60 -0.59 -2.59
C SER A 179 -4.47 -1.43 -3.20
N PHE A 180 -4.61 -1.81 -4.48
CA PHE A 180 -3.56 -2.54 -5.20
C PHE A 180 -2.52 -1.59 -5.81
N TRP A 181 -3.00 -0.47 -6.34
CA TRP A 181 -2.18 0.52 -7.04
C TRP A 181 -1.12 1.13 -6.14
N LEU A 182 -1.49 1.50 -4.91
CA LEU A 182 -0.60 2.12 -3.95
C LEU A 182 0.62 1.27 -3.60
N ILE A 183 0.44 -0.05 -3.52
CA ILE A 183 1.54 -0.99 -3.25
C ILE A 183 2.47 -1.05 -4.47
N LEU A 184 1.92 -1.10 -5.69
CA LEU A 184 2.71 -1.08 -6.91
C LEU A 184 3.47 0.24 -7.09
N ALA A 185 2.82 1.36 -6.79
CA ALA A 185 3.41 2.70 -6.86
C ALA A 185 4.64 2.85 -5.95
N MET A 186 4.61 2.27 -4.74
CA MET A 186 5.75 2.29 -3.81
C MET A 186 6.92 1.40 -4.22
N ILE A 187 6.67 0.35 -5.01
CA ILE A 187 7.71 -0.57 -5.50
C ILE A 187 8.45 0.00 -6.72
N SER A 188 7.75 0.83 -7.50
CA SER A 188 8.19 1.31 -8.82
C SER A 188 9.19 2.46 -8.72
#